data_AF-A0A2K3JGG3-F1
#
_entry.id   AF-A0A2K3JGG3-F1
#
_cell.length_a   1.000
_cell.length_b   1.000
_cell.length_c   1.000
_cell.angle_alpha   90.00
_cell.angle_beta   90.00
_cell.angle_gamma   90.00
#
_symmetry.space_group_name_H-M   'P 1'
#
loop_
_entity.id
_entity.type
_entity.pdbx_description
1 polymer ?
#
loop_
_entity_poly.entity_id
_entity_poly.type
_entity_poly.pdbx_seq_one_letter_code
_entity_poly.pdbx_strand_id
1 'polypeptide(L)'
;MKLNEKETRPMKKDQHLLEELTAGTKDVEWLSKNYHALRKKYPKQYIAVKNQKVIIAHRNLVTLINTLKRQFGDPNDYLIDFVPDENYTLVV
;
A
#
# COMPACT_ATOMS: atom_id res chain seq x y z
N MET A 1 7.62 -51.17 11.95
CA MET A 1 6.87 -50.48 10.87
C MET A 1 5.72 -49.72 11.53
N LYS A 2 5.49 -48.41 11.37
CA LYS A 2 5.86 -47.46 10.31
C LYS A 2 6.24 -46.10 10.91
N LEU A 3 7.14 -45.42 10.23
CA LEU A 3 7.42 -43.99 10.32
C LEU A 3 6.21 -43.17 9.80
N ASN A 4 5.85 -42.15 10.58
CA ASN A 4 5.60 -40.76 10.16
C ASN A 4 4.39 -40.47 9.27
N GLU A 5 3.33 -39.94 9.88
CA GLU A 5 2.43 -39.02 9.17
C GLU A 5 2.83 -37.60 9.53
N LYS A 6 3.55 -36.98 8.59
CA LYS A 6 3.98 -35.59 8.65
C LYS A 6 2.76 -34.70 8.81
N GLU A 7 2.82 -33.83 9.81
CA GLU A 7 2.02 -32.61 9.92
C GLU A 7 2.09 -31.84 8.59
N THR A 8 1.06 -31.94 7.76
CA THR A 8 0.87 -31.05 6.60
C THR A 8 0.24 -29.74 7.08
N ARG A 9 1.05 -28.91 7.76
CA ARG A 9 0.72 -27.47 7.89
C ARG A 9 0.65 -26.88 6.47
N PRO A 10 -0.36 -26.06 6.12
CA PRO A 10 -0.59 -25.71 4.72
C PRO A 10 0.42 -24.66 4.26
N MET A 11 1.53 -25.10 3.65
CA MET A 11 2.57 -24.25 3.01
C MET A 11 2.01 -23.16 2.06
N LYS A 12 0.80 -23.32 1.53
CA LYS A 12 0.17 -22.35 0.60
C LYS A 12 -0.27 -21.04 1.29
N LYS A 13 -0.67 -21.09 2.56
CA LYS A 13 -1.16 -19.90 3.28
C LYS A 13 0.00 -18.96 3.63
N ASP A 14 1.13 -19.56 3.97
CA ASP A 14 2.35 -18.82 4.33
C ASP A 14 2.97 -18.15 3.10
N GLN A 15 2.98 -18.83 1.94
CA GLN A 15 3.47 -18.23 0.68
C GLN A 15 2.65 -16.99 0.27
N HIS A 16 1.31 -17.08 0.30
CA HIS A 16 0.45 -15.95 -0.05
C HIS A 16 0.61 -14.77 0.91
N LEU A 17 0.76 -15.05 2.22
CA LEU A 17 1.02 -14.03 3.23
C LEU A 17 2.38 -13.35 3.01
N LEU A 18 3.43 -14.10 2.68
CA LEU A 18 4.75 -13.56 2.35
C LEU A 18 4.69 -12.66 1.09
N GLU A 19 3.92 -13.05 0.08
CA GLU A 19 3.73 -12.25 -1.13
C GLU A 19 3.04 -10.91 -0.83
N GLU A 20 1.99 -10.92 0.01
CA GLU A 20 1.29 -9.70 0.44
C GLU A 20 2.22 -8.77 1.25
N LEU A 21 2.97 -9.31 2.21
CA LEU A 21 3.92 -8.54 3.01
C LEU A 21 5.03 -7.94 2.14
N THR A 22 5.58 -8.72 1.20
CA THR A 22 6.63 -8.22 0.30
C THR A 22 6.10 -7.19 -0.71
N ALA A 23 4.86 -7.31 -1.17
CA ALA A 23 4.21 -6.31 -2.00
C ALA A 23 4.05 -4.97 -1.27
N GLY A 24 3.59 -5.01 -0.01
CA GLY A 24 3.49 -3.82 0.83
C GLY A 24 4.84 -3.12 1.03
N THR A 25 5.90 -3.89 1.31
CA THR A 25 7.27 -3.33 1.43
C THR A 25 7.74 -2.65 0.15
N LYS A 26 7.46 -3.23 -1.03
CA LYS A 26 7.82 -2.64 -2.32
C LYS A 26 7.07 -1.34 -2.59
N ASP A 27 5.81 -1.23 -2.18
CA ASP A 27 5.02 -0.02 -2.35
C ASP A 27 5.54 1.12 -1.47
N VAL A 28 5.97 0.82 -0.24
CA VAL A 28 6.63 1.79 0.66
C VAL A 28 7.96 2.25 0.08
N GLU A 29 8.80 1.33 -0.40
CA GLU A 29 10.08 1.69 -1.04
C GLU A 29 9.88 2.56 -2.29
N TRP A 30 8.90 2.21 -3.12
CA TRP A 30 8.59 2.99 -4.31
C TRP A 30 8.09 4.39 -3.95
N LEU A 31 7.21 4.49 -2.94
CA LEU A 31 6.71 5.77 -2.46
C LEU A 31 7.86 6.68 -2.01
N SER A 32 8.78 6.16 -1.19
CA SER A 32 9.96 6.89 -0.73
C SER A 32 10.85 7.36 -1.88
N LYS A 33 11.17 6.47 -2.83
CA LYS A 33 11.98 6.81 -4.02
C LYS A 33 11.33 7.86 -4.93
N ASN A 34 10.00 7.88 -4.99
CA ASN A 34 9.24 8.77 -5.88
C ASN A 34 8.64 9.99 -5.16
N TYR A 35 8.91 10.16 -3.85
CA TYR A 35 8.22 11.14 -3.02
C TYR A 35 8.33 12.56 -3.56
N HIS A 36 9.50 12.96 -4.03
CA HIS A 36 9.72 14.30 -4.60
C HIS A 36 8.85 14.56 -5.85
N ALA A 37 8.71 13.57 -6.75
CA ALA A 37 7.86 13.69 -7.93
C ALA A 37 6.36 13.70 -7.56
N LEU A 38 5.97 12.87 -6.58
CA LEU A 38 4.60 12.82 -6.07
C LEU A 38 4.20 14.14 -5.41
N ARG A 39 5.13 14.79 -4.70
CA ARG A 39 4.93 16.11 -4.10
C ARG A 39 4.53 17.19 -5.09
N LYS A 40 5.16 17.17 -6.27
CA LYS A 40 4.85 18.10 -7.37
C LYS A 40 3.52 17.77 -8.04
N LYS A 41 3.20 16.48 -8.17
CA LYS A 41 2.01 16.01 -8.91
C LYS A 41 0.72 16.02 -8.08
N TYR A 42 0.81 15.74 -6.78
CA TYR A 42 -0.33 15.59 -5.87
C TYR A 42 -0.17 16.43 -4.59
N PRO A 43 0.07 17.76 -4.69
CA PRO A 43 0.28 18.59 -3.51
C PRO A 43 -0.98 18.69 -2.64
N LYS A 44 -0.83 18.50 -1.33
CA LYS A 44 -1.91 18.51 -0.32
C LYS A 44 -3.00 17.48 -0.60
N GLN A 45 -2.61 16.30 -1.06
CA GLN A 45 -3.54 15.22 -1.36
C GLN A 45 -3.15 13.95 -0.63
N TYR A 46 -4.17 13.18 -0.25
CA TYR A 46 -4.00 11.77 0.05
C TYR A 46 -3.87 11.02 -1.27
N ILE A 47 -2.95 10.08 -1.33
CA ILE A 47 -2.78 9.16 -2.45
C ILE A 47 -3.01 7.73 -1.96
N ALA A 48 -3.58 6.89 -2.81
CA ALA A 48 -3.63 5.45 -2.62
C ALA A 48 -2.68 4.79 -3.61
N VAL A 49 -1.71 4.04 -3.10
CA VAL A 49 -0.69 3.32 -3.88
C VAL A 49 -0.93 1.83 -3.76
N LYS A 50 -0.85 1.13 -4.91
CA LYS A 50 -0.83 -0.32 -4.97
C LYS A 50 -0.02 -0.75 -6.18
N ASN A 51 0.85 -1.76 -6.01
CA ASN A 51 1.71 -2.24 -7.08
C ASN A 51 2.51 -1.10 -7.74
N GLN A 52 3.10 -0.25 -6.90
CA GLN A 52 4.02 0.82 -7.28
C GLN A 52 3.40 1.88 -8.19
N LYS A 53 2.09 2.10 -8.05
CA LYS A 53 1.32 3.07 -8.83
C LYS A 53 0.31 3.78 -7.95
N VAL A 54 0.14 5.08 -8.20
CA VAL A 54 -0.99 5.84 -7.63
C VAL A 54 -2.26 5.42 -8.36
N ILE A 55 -3.19 4.84 -7.63
CA ILE A 55 -4.48 4.37 -8.14
C ILE A 55 -5.47 5.53 -8.16
N ILE A 56 -5.57 6.26 -7.04
CA ILE A 56 -6.34 7.49 -6.92
C ILE A 56 -5.65 8.49 -5.99
N ALA A 57 -6.01 9.76 -6.15
CA ALA A 57 -5.58 10.84 -5.27
C ALA A 57 -6.75 11.78 -4.97
N HIS A 58 -6.83 12.29 -3.75
CA HIS A 58 -7.88 13.21 -3.34
C HIS A 58 -7.47 14.06 -2.14
N ARG A 59 -7.97 15.30 -2.04
CA ARG A 59 -7.65 16.22 -0.92
C ARG A 59 -8.29 15.82 0.42
N ASN A 60 -9.41 15.13 0.36
CA ASN A 60 -10.15 14.65 1.53
C ASN A 60 -10.01 13.13 1.66
N LEU A 61 -9.52 12.66 2.82
CA LEU A 61 -9.31 11.25 3.11
C LEU A 61 -10.60 10.43 3.08
N VAL A 62 -11.70 10.93 3.63
CA VAL A 62 -13.00 10.23 3.65
C VAL A 62 -13.50 9.98 2.23
N THR A 63 -13.39 10.98 1.35
CA THR A 63 -13.75 10.82 -0.07
C THR A 63 -12.83 9.80 -0.78
N LEU A 64 -11.53 9.80 -0.48
CA LEU A 64 -10.58 8.81 -1.03
C LEU A 64 -10.98 7.39 -0.63
N ILE A 65 -11.20 7.15 0.66
CA ILE A 65 -11.62 5.86 1.22
C ILE A 65 -12.95 5.40 0.62
N ASN A 66 -13.94 6.29 0.54
CA ASN A 66 -15.24 5.97 -0.05
C ASN A 66 -15.13 5.63 -1.54
N THR A 67 -14.19 6.27 -2.25
CA THR A 67 -13.94 5.99 -3.67
C THR A 67 -13.27 4.62 -3.84
N LEU A 68 -12.27 4.29 -3.01
CA LEU A 68 -11.65 2.96 -2.98
C LEU A 68 -12.70 1.87 -2.75
N LYS A 69 -13.50 1.99 -1.68
CA LYS A 69 -14.57 1.01 -1.36
C LYS A 69 -15.53 0.77 -2.51
N ARG A 70 -15.90 1.83 -3.23
CA ARG A 70 -16.90 1.77 -4.29
C ARG A 70 -16.37 1.27 -5.63
N GLN A 71 -15.11 1.58 -5.96
CA GLN A 71 -14.59 1.39 -7.32
C GLN A 71 -13.41 0.42 -7.40
N PHE A 72 -12.68 0.21 -6.31
CA PHE A 72 -11.38 -0.48 -6.32
C PHE A 72 -11.24 -1.61 -5.30
N GLY A 73 -12.17 -1.76 -4.34
CA GLY A 73 -12.17 -2.84 -3.34
C GLY A 73 -11.86 -2.36 -1.92
N ASP A 74 -11.29 -3.23 -1.08
CA ASP A 74 -10.98 -2.90 0.32
C ASP A 74 -9.84 -1.86 0.39
N PRO A 75 -10.05 -0.68 1.01
CA PRO A 75 -8.99 0.30 1.22
C PRO A 75 -7.75 -0.23 1.94
N ASN A 76 -7.86 -1.30 2.73
CA ASN A 76 -6.73 -1.92 3.43
C ASN A 76 -5.72 -2.56 2.47
N ASP A 77 -6.10 -2.82 1.22
CA ASP A 77 -5.20 -3.37 0.21
C ASP A 77 -4.26 -2.31 -0.40
N TYR A 78 -4.32 -1.07 0.06
CA TYR A 78 -3.63 0.08 -0.52
C TYR A 78 -2.77 0.76 0.55
N LEU A 79 -1.55 1.15 0.16
CA LEU A 79 -0.76 2.09 0.94
C LEU A 79 -1.35 3.49 0.76
N ILE A 80 -1.90 4.06 1.83
CA ILE A 80 -2.48 5.40 1.82
C ILE A 80 -1.56 6.35 2.57
N ASP A 81 -1.10 7.40 1.89
CA ASP A 81 -0.25 8.42 2.49
C ASP A 81 -0.71 9.83 2.11
N PHE A 82 -0.38 10.82 2.94
CA PHE A 82 -0.61 12.23 2.66
C PHE A 82 0.64 12.87 2.08
N VAL A 83 0.48 13.50 0.92
CA VAL A 83 1.54 14.21 0.23
C VAL A 83 1.42 15.70 0.54
N PRO A 84 2.32 16.27 1.38
CA PRO A 84 2.28 17.69 1.72
C PRO A 84 2.82 18.55 0.56
N ASP A 85 2.45 19.83 0.49
CA ASP A 85 3.13 20.77 -0.44
C ASP A 85 4.57 21.07 0.01
N GLU A 86 5.35 21.75 -0.82
CA GLU A 86 6.77 22.08 -0.58
C GLU A 86 7.04 22.89 0.70
N ASN A 87 6.02 23.50 1.32
CA ASN A 87 6.15 24.35 2.50
C ASN A 87 6.08 23.60 3.83
N TYR A 88 5.86 22.28 3.81
CA TYR A 88 5.90 21.46 5.04
C TYR A 88 7.25 20.75 5.16
N THR A 89 7.88 20.81 6.32
CA THR A 89 9.00 19.91 6.63
C THR A 89 8.43 18.65 7.27
N LEU A 90 8.67 17.48 6.66
CA LEU A 90 8.44 16.22 7.36
C LEU A 90 9.55 16.07 8.40
N VAL A 91 9.20 16.14 9.68
CA VAL A 91 10.11 15.79 10.77
C VAL A 91 9.89 14.31 11.05
N VAL A 92 10.90 13.50 10.77
CA VAL A 92 10.92 12.05 10.99
C VAL A 92 11.80 11.73 12.17
#